data_AF-A0A4U8WHB3-F1
#
_entry.id   AF-A0A4U8WHB3-F1
#
_cell.length_a   1.000
_cell.length_b   1.000
_cell.length_c   1.000
_cell.angle_alpha   90.00
_cell.angle_beta   90.00
_cell.angle_gamma   90.00
#
_symmetry.space_group_name_H-M   'P 1'
#
loop_
_entity.id
_entity.type
_entity.pdbx_description
1 polymer ?
#
loop_
_entity_poly.entity_id
_entity_poly.type
_entity_poly.pdbx_seq_one_letter_code
_entity_poly.pdbx_strand_id
1 'polypeptide(L)'
;MRKLFYSSIVAFALVSVVSCDDDNGMTEEPMMNVMKPDVMVYGLTGNNQLVSFNANNSAAFTSTKTISGIPSGEKLLSIDFRPATGELYAVSDASKFYIINTSTGASRAVSNTAFSPMISGAVASIDFNPTVDRIRLVTNTGQNLRLNPETGAVAATDTSIATSSSIMGVAYTNSVSGAASTILYDLDVTSGKLFKQDPPNNGVLVEVGSLGITFTGQAAFDINPDNKIALMAATTGTQNNLYTLDLNNGKATAIGLLSEKIIDLAIPTNPVAYAVDNSNALQIFNPNNPQPVSKAITGLQTGENIVGIDFRPTNGQLYAMGSTSRMYTINLGTGAATQVGVQFPTLLSGTQFGFDFNPTVDRIRVVSNTGQNLRLNPNDGTISAVDGMINPGTPSLGAAAYTNNFAGATSTMLFVIDTNTDKVYLQDPPNNGTLVERGALGINIDGANGFDIGSMSQKAYLVATVGTSTNIYTINTTTGAATSLSSYPNAVRGFAVGLGF
;
A
#
# COMPACT_ATOMS: atom_id res chain seq x y z
N MET A 1 86.43 -63.84 34.33
CA MET A 1 86.87 -62.58 35.00
C MET A 1 86.11 -61.41 34.40
N ARG A 2 85.74 -60.37 35.19
CA ARG A 2 85.22 -59.02 34.80
C ARG A 2 84.13 -58.96 33.68
N LYS A 3 82.83 -58.72 33.97
CA LYS A 3 82.12 -57.47 34.38
C LYS A 3 81.91 -56.40 33.27
N LEU A 4 80.69 -55.82 33.32
CA LEU A 4 80.06 -54.63 32.69
C LEU A 4 79.10 -54.97 31.52
N PHE A 5 77.75 -54.80 31.58
CA PHE A 5 76.86 -53.63 31.90
C PHE A 5 77.12 -52.42 30.95
N TYR A 6 76.19 -51.72 30.30
CA TYR A 6 74.69 -51.58 30.22
C TYR A 6 74.34 -51.00 28.81
N SER A 7 73.11 -50.82 28.26
CA SER A 7 71.72 -51.11 28.65
C SER A 7 70.73 -51.12 27.45
N SER A 8 69.63 -51.88 27.60
CA SER A 8 68.20 -51.61 27.27
C SER A 8 67.72 -50.76 26.07
N ILE A 9 66.77 -51.30 25.29
CA ILE A 9 65.32 -50.97 25.32
C ILE A 9 64.53 -52.04 24.53
N VAL A 10 63.31 -52.38 24.99
CA VAL A 10 62.49 -53.51 24.48
C VAL A 10 61.31 -52.98 23.66
N ALA A 11 61.02 -53.63 22.53
CA ALA A 11 59.77 -53.47 21.78
C ALA A 11 59.04 -54.81 21.74
N PHE A 12 57.84 -54.87 22.32
CA PHE A 12 56.97 -56.05 22.28
C PHE A 12 55.87 -55.83 21.23
N ALA A 13 55.82 -56.69 20.22
CA ALA A 13 54.71 -56.73 19.27
C ALA A 13 53.63 -57.68 19.81
N LEU A 14 52.37 -57.23 19.86
CA LEU A 14 51.21 -58.09 20.07
C LEU A 14 50.25 -57.93 18.90
N VAL A 15 49.81 -59.05 18.34
CA VAL A 15 48.72 -59.11 17.37
C VAL A 15 47.41 -59.30 18.13
N SER A 16 46.38 -58.52 17.81
CA SER A 16 45.01 -58.77 18.27
C SER A 16 44.01 -58.66 17.12
N VAL A 17 42.95 -59.45 17.23
CA VAL A 17 42.00 -59.78 16.17
C VAL A 17 40.91 -58.72 15.97
N VAL A 18 40.28 -58.78 14.80
CA VAL A 18 39.16 -57.91 14.38
C VAL A 18 37.95 -58.06 15.31
N SER A 19 37.40 -56.92 15.74
CA SER A 19 36.01 -56.78 16.19
C SER A 19 35.33 -55.78 15.25
N CYS A 20 34.09 -56.06 14.85
CA CYS A 20 33.27 -55.09 14.13
C CYS A 20 32.56 -54.22 15.16
N ASP A 21 32.76 -52.90 15.11
CA ASP A 21 31.82 -51.93 15.68
C ASP A 21 30.95 -51.41 14.54
N ASP A 22 29.64 -51.56 14.69
CA ASP A 22 28.65 -50.90 13.84
C ASP A 22 28.57 -49.42 14.22
N ASP A 23 29.56 -48.63 13.79
CA ASP A 23 29.47 -47.18 13.81
C ASP A 23 28.36 -46.74 12.85
N ASN A 24 27.14 -46.64 13.41
CA ASN A 24 26.03 -45.90 12.83
C ASN A 24 26.40 -44.42 12.76
N GLY A 25 27.24 -44.08 11.78
CA GLY A 25 27.50 -42.73 11.34
C GLY A 25 26.20 -42.10 10.87
N MET A 26 25.47 -41.50 11.81
CA MET A 26 24.42 -40.53 11.54
C MET A 26 25.08 -39.38 10.78
N THR A 27 25.10 -39.49 9.46
CA THR A 27 25.41 -38.37 8.59
C THR A 27 24.34 -37.33 8.85
N GLU A 28 24.67 -36.29 9.60
CA GLU A 28 23.83 -35.09 9.63
C GLU A 28 23.70 -34.62 8.18
N GLU A 29 22.50 -34.80 7.62
CA GLU A 29 22.08 -34.17 6.38
C GLU A 29 22.52 -32.70 6.46
N PRO A 30 23.38 -32.22 5.55
CA PRO A 30 23.96 -30.90 5.69
C PRO A 30 22.80 -29.91 5.72
N MET A 31 22.65 -29.18 6.83
CA MET A 31 21.53 -28.26 7.01
C MET A 31 21.48 -27.32 5.81
N MET A 32 20.54 -27.59 4.90
CA MET A 32 20.25 -26.74 3.75
C MET A 32 20.00 -25.37 4.32
N ASN A 33 20.92 -24.43 4.04
CA ASN A 33 20.89 -23.11 4.64
C ASN A 33 19.75 -22.33 3.98
N VAL A 34 18.52 -22.56 4.45
CA VAL A 34 17.30 -22.06 3.82
C VAL A 34 17.37 -20.54 3.80
N MET A 35 17.51 -19.97 2.61
CA MET A 35 17.61 -18.53 2.43
C MET A 35 16.31 -17.89 2.88
N LYS A 36 16.35 -17.22 4.04
CA LYS A 36 15.21 -16.48 4.56
C LYS A 36 15.20 -15.09 3.92
N PRO A 37 14.07 -14.65 3.31
CA PRO A 37 14.02 -13.36 2.66
C PRO A 37 14.09 -12.21 3.67
N ASP A 38 14.86 -11.18 3.34
CA ASP A 38 14.89 -9.91 4.08
C ASP A 38 13.70 -9.05 3.63
N VAL A 39 12.55 -9.27 4.24
CA VAL A 39 11.31 -8.57 3.92
C VAL A 39 10.48 -8.33 5.17
N MET A 40 9.99 -7.10 5.31
CA MET A 40 9.06 -6.75 6.38
C MET A 40 7.66 -7.27 6.05
N VAL A 41 7.02 -7.87 7.06
CA VAL A 41 5.70 -8.47 6.97
C VAL A 41 4.84 -7.92 8.11
N TYR A 42 3.59 -7.62 7.80
CA TYR A 42 2.55 -7.38 8.79
C TYR A 42 1.71 -8.64 8.95
N GLY A 43 1.36 -9.01 10.17
CA GLY A 43 0.49 -10.15 10.46
C GLY A 43 -0.75 -9.73 11.25
N LEU A 44 -1.88 -10.36 10.98
CA LEU A 44 -3.10 -10.23 11.78
C LEU A 44 -3.20 -11.42 12.74
N THR A 45 -3.38 -11.20 14.04
CA THR A 45 -3.66 -12.26 15.02
C THR A 45 -5.16 -12.40 15.30
N GLY A 46 -5.60 -13.57 15.76
CA GLY A 46 -7.00 -13.82 16.14
C GLY A 46 -7.53 -12.97 17.31
N ASN A 47 -6.66 -12.18 17.95
CA ASN A 47 -6.99 -11.23 19.00
C ASN A 47 -7.21 -9.79 18.46
N ASN A 48 -7.38 -9.62 17.14
CA ASN A 48 -7.40 -8.32 16.46
C ASN A 48 -6.13 -7.50 16.79
N GLN A 49 -4.95 -8.13 16.69
CA GLN A 49 -3.67 -7.42 16.84
C GLN A 49 -2.93 -7.41 15.51
N LEU A 50 -2.34 -6.26 15.19
CA LEU A 50 -1.41 -6.10 14.08
C LEU A 50 0.01 -6.32 14.62
N VAL A 51 0.68 -7.34 14.12
CA VAL A 51 2.09 -7.61 14.41
C VAL A 51 2.96 -7.22 13.22
N SER A 52 4.21 -6.88 13.44
CA SER A 52 5.20 -6.71 12.38
C SER A 52 6.45 -7.53 12.69
N PHE A 53 7.06 -8.12 11.67
CA PHE A 53 8.32 -8.85 11.78
C PHE A 53 9.07 -8.81 10.45
N ASN A 54 10.33 -9.22 10.45
CA ASN A 54 11.06 -9.52 9.22
C ASN A 54 11.02 -11.04 8.99
N ALA A 55 10.77 -11.49 7.77
CA ALA A 55 10.73 -12.93 7.46
C ALA A 55 12.08 -13.63 7.71
N ASN A 56 13.21 -12.91 7.71
CA ASN A 56 14.50 -13.45 8.13
C ASN A 56 14.62 -13.71 9.65
N ASN A 57 13.74 -13.13 10.46
CA ASN A 57 13.69 -13.29 11.91
C ASN A 57 12.23 -13.44 12.42
N SER A 58 11.46 -14.33 11.79
CA SER A 58 10.02 -14.53 12.05
C SER A 58 9.65 -14.90 13.50
N ALA A 59 10.62 -15.41 14.27
CA ALA A 59 10.41 -15.82 15.67
C ALA A 59 10.34 -14.64 16.65
N ALA A 60 10.67 -13.42 16.21
CA ALA A 60 10.66 -12.22 17.04
C ALA A 60 9.88 -11.10 16.34
N PHE A 61 8.65 -10.85 16.81
CA PHE A 61 7.86 -9.71 16.33
C PHE A 61 8.51 -8.39 16.80
N THR A 62 8.76 -7.50 15.84
CA THR A 62 9.34 -6.17 16.07
C THR A 62 8.30 -5.17 16.58
N SER A 63 7.01 -5.48 16.41
CA SER A 63 5.91 -4.73 17.00
C SER A 63 4.68 -5.61 17.17
N THR A 64 3.89 -5.34 18.20
CA THR A 64 2.54 -5.91 18.42
C THR A 64 1.63 -4.77 18.88
N LYS A 65 0.55 -4.51 18.13
CA LYS A 65 -0.39 -3.41 18.38
C LYS A 65 -1.81 -3.95 18.39
N THR A 66 -2.60 -3.64 19.41
CA THR A 66 -4.05 -3.91 19.38
C THR A 66 -4.72 -3.01 18.35
N ILE A 67 -5.50 -3.59 17.44
CA ILE A 67 -6.23 -2.83 16.42
C ILE A 67 -7.46 -2.22 17.08
N SER A 68 -7.49 -0.89 17.15
CA SER A 68 -8.57 -0.12 17.77
C SER A 68 -9.50 0.48 16.71
N GLY A 69 -10.72 0.88 17.12
CA GLY A 69 -11.78 1.33 16.19
C GLY A 69 -12.69 0.21 15.66
N ILE A 70 -12.36 -1.06 15.96
CA ILE A 70 -13.22 -2.22 15.70
C ILE A 70 -14.31 -2.31 16.80
N PRO A 71 -15.59 -2.51 16.46
CA PRO A 71 -16.67 -2.72 17.43
C PRO A 71 -16.43 -3.93 18.36
N SER A 72 -16.94 -3.86 19.59
CA SER A 72 -16.80 -4.95 20.56
C SER A 72 -17.48 -6.22 20.06
N GLY A 73 -16.73 -7.33 20.04
CA GLY A 73 -17.18 -8.64 19.56
C GLY A 73 -16.90 -8.90 18.07
N GLU A 74 -16.64 -7.87 17.26
CA GLU A 74 -16.33 -7.99 15.83
C GLU A 74 -14.88 -8.49 15.63
N LYS A 75 -14.69 -9.45 14.72
CA LYS A 75 -13.39 -10.09 14.45
C LYS A 75 -12.89 -9.76 13.05
N LEU A 76 -11.62 -9.37 12.95
CA LEU A 76 -10.95 -9.26 11.67
C LEU A 76 -10.59 -10.66 11.15
N LEU A 77 -10.77 -10.87 9.84
CA LEU A 77 -10.55 -12.16 9.19
C LEU A 77 -9.30 -12.15 8.31
N SER A 78 -9.03 -11.06 7.59
CA SER A 78 -7.95 -10.97 6.61
C SER A 78 -7.51 -9.52 6.38
N ILE A 79 -6.26 -9.31 5.94
CA ILE A 79 -5.62 -8.02 5.68
C ILE A 79 -4.87 -8.03 4.35
N ASP A 80 -4.85 -6.89 3.64
CA ASP A 80 -3.97 -6.68 2.49
C ASP A 80 -3.69 -5.18 2.23
N PHE A 81 -2.53 -4.85 1.65
CA PHE A 81 -2.13 -3.50 1.26
C PHE A 81 -2.64 -3.14 -0.13
N ARG A 82 -3.48 -2.10 -0.24
CA ARG A 82 -3.93 -1.56 -1.53
C ARG A 82 -2.74 -1.02 -2.32
N PRO A 83 -2.33 -1.61 -3.48
CA PRO A 83 -1.17 -1.12 -4.21
C PRO A 83 -1.36 0.30 -4.76
N ALA A 84 -2.61 0.72 -4.93
CA ALA A 84 -2.97 2.04 -5.44
C ALA A 84 -2.90 3.18 -4.39
N THR A 85 -2.79 2.88 -3.09
CA THR A 85 -2.64 3.92 -2.04
C THR A 85 -1.58 3.60 -0.98
N GLY A 86 -1.14 2.35 -0.84
CA GLY A 86 -0.27 1.89 0.26
C GLY A 86 -0.97 1.68 1.59
N GLU A 87 -2.28 1.91 1.67
CA GLU A 87 -3.06 1.70 2.90
C GLU A 87 -3.26 0.19 3.17
N LEU A 88 -3.16 -0.22 4.43
CA LEU A 88 -3.50 -1.57 4.88
C LEU A 88 -5.01 -1.66 5.14
N TYR A 89 -5.71 -2.48 4.36
CA TYR A 89 -7.11 -2.80 4.56
C TYR A 89 -7.26 -4.05 5.42
N ALA A 90 -8.40 -4.18 6.09
CA ALA A 90 -8.83 -5.39 6.77
C ALA A 90 -10.32 -5.63 6.52
N VAL A 91 -10.73 -6.90 6.43
CA VAL A 91 -12.14 -7.31 6.39
C VAL A 91 -12.55 -7.99 7.71
N SER A 92 -13.78 -7.75 8.17
CA SER A 92 -14.34 -8.35 9.39
C SER A 92 -15.44 -9.38 9.13
N ASP A 93 -15.70 -10.20 10.15
CA ASP A 93 -16.84 -11.14 10.21
C ASP A 93 -18.21 -10.46 10.10
N ALA A 94 -18.32 -9.18 10.49
CA ALA A 94 -19.48 -8.35 10.23
C ALA A 94 -19.63 -7.88 8.76
N SER A 95 -18.81 -8.40 7.84
CA SER A 95 -18.79 -8.01 6.41
C SER A 95 -18.57 -6.51 6.21
N LYS A 96 -17.59 -5.95 6.93
CA LYS A 96 -17.16 -4.55 6.80
C LYS A 96 -15.67 -4.48 6.48
N PHE A 97 -15.28 -3.33 5.92
CA PHE A 97 -13.89 -2.98 5.67
C PHE A 97 -13.40 -1.92 6.63
N TYR A 98 -12.15 -2.10 7.05
CA TYR A 98 -11.38 -1.14 7.85
C TYR A 98 -10.08 -0.81 7.13
N ILE A 99 -9.58 0.40 7.34
CA ILE A 99 -8.20 0.78 7.01
C ILE A 99 -7.45 0.99 8.31
N ILE A 100 -6.29 0.34 8.43
CA ILE A 100 -5.48 0.31 9.65
C ILE A 100 -4.25 1.19 9.45
N ASN A 101 -4.06 2.16 10.33
CA ASN A 101 -2.80 2.88 10.44
C ASN A 101 -1.73 1.95 11.04
N THR A 102 -0.78 1.52 10.21
CA THR A 102 0.28 0.57 10.58
C THR A 102 1.20 1.08 11.69
N SER A 103 1.35 2.41 11.84
CA SER A 103 2.15 3.04 12.89
C SER A 103 1.47 3.00 14.26
N THR A 104 0.16 3.21 14.35
CA THR A 104 -0.56 3.34 15.64
C THR A 104 -1.44 2.16 16.01
N GLY A 105 -1.88 1.35 15.05
CA GLY A 105 -2.94 0.36 15.25
C GLY A 105 -4.35 0.96 15.35
N ALA A 106 -4.52 2.27 15.11
CA ALA A 106 -5.84 2.86 14.95
C ALA A 106 -6.43 2.44 13.59
N SER A 107 -7.71 2.05 13.57
CA SER A 107 -8.44 1.78 12.33
C SER A 107 -9.67 2.66 12.18
N ARG A 108 -10.09 2.87 10.93
CA ARG A 108 -11.40 3.46 10.59
C ARG A 108 -12.17 2.52 9.67
N ALA A 109 -13.49 2.52 9.78
CA ALA A 109 -14.32 1.86 8.78
C ALA A 109 -14.22 2.60 7.43
N VAL A 110 -14.27 1.85 6.33
CA VAL A 110 -14.51 2.38 4.98
C VAL A 110 -15.98 2.74 4.81
N SER A 111 -16.86 1.90 5.35
CA SER A 111 -18.30 2.12 5.43
C SER A 111 -18.85 1.54 6.73
N ASN A 112 -19.82 2.24 7.33
CA ASN A 112 -20.54 1.75 8.51
C ASN A 112 -21.57 0.66 8.14
N THR A 113 -21.91 0.54 6.85
CA THR A 113 -22.86 -0.45 6.32
C THR A 113 -22.09 -1.71 5.90
N ALA A 114 -22.52 -2.86 6.39
CA ALA A 114 -22.01 -4.16 5.94
C ALA A 114 -22.33 -4.37 4.45
N PHE A 115 -21.40 -4.96 3.70
CA PHE A 115 -21.63 -5.26 2.28
C PHE A 115 -22.57 -6.45 2.09
N SER A 116 -23.22 -6.52 0.93
CA SER A 116 -24.19 -7.56 0.58
C SER A 116 -23.94 -8.10 -0.83
N PRO A 117 -23.87 -9.43 -1.05
CA PRO A 117 -24.03 -10.49 -0.05
C PRO A 117 -22.94 -10.50 1.02
N MET A 118 -23.33 -10.79 2.27
CA MET A 118 -22.41 -10.93 3.40
C MET A 118 -21.47 -12.13 3.22
N ILE A 119 -20.37 -12.14 3.98
CA ILE A 119 -19.40 -13.25 4.02
C ILE A 119 -20.11 -14.56 4.41
N SER A 120 -19.84 -15.62 3.66
CA SER A 120 -20.26 -16.99 3.97
C SER A 120 -19.07 -17.87 4.34
N GLY A 121 -19.24 -18.71 5.37
CA GLY A 121 -18.17 -19.54 5.91
C GLY A 121 -17.53 -18.96 7.16
N ALA A 122 -16.42 -19.56 7.58
CA ALA A 122 -15.69 -19.20 8.80
C ALA A 122 -14.32 -18.56 8.52
N VAL A 123 -13.86 -18.62 7.26
CA VAL A 123 -12.60 -18.03 6.79
C VAL A 123 -12.90 -17.27 5.51
N ALA A 124 -12.41 -16.03 5.46
CA ALA A 124 -12.39 -15.19 4.27
C ALA A 124 -10.98 -14.61 4.12
N SER A 125 -10.44 -14.63 2.91
CA SER A 125 -9.19 -14.00 2.52
C SER A 125 -9.48 -12.93 1.47
N ILE A 126 -8.84 -11.77 1.63
CA ILE A 126 -8.90 -10.65 0.69
C ILE A 126 -7.54 -10.41 0.06
N ASP A 127 -7.53 -10.00 -1.20
CA ASP A 127 -6.31 -9.53 -1.88
C ASP A 127 -6.67 -8.52 -2.99
N PHE A 128 -5.84 -7.50 -3.18
CA PHE A 128 -6.05 -6.41 -4.12
C PHE A 128 -5.60 -6.77 -5.53
N ASN A 129 -6.55 -6.84 -6.47
CA ASN A 129 -6.21 -6.92 -7.88
C ASN A 129 -5.55 -5.60 -8.35
N PRO A 130 -4.26 -5.59 -8.70
CA PRO A 130 -3.51 -4.36 -8.99
C PRO A 130 -3.86 -3.77 -10.36
N THR A 131 -4.50 -4.54 -11.24
CA THR A 131 -4.81 -4.11 -12.62
C THR A 131 -6.10 -3.28 -12.71
N VAL A 132 -7.10 -3.60 -11.87
CA VAL A 132 -8.43 -2.96 -11.86
C VAL A 132 -8.75 -2.23 -10.55
N ASP A 133 -7.86 -2.30 -9.55
CA ASP A 133 -7.99 -1.67 -8.24
C ASP A 133 -9.30 -2.09 -7.54
N ARG A 134 -9.44 -3.40 -7.34
CA ARG A 134 -10.57 -4.04 -6.67
C ARG A 134 -10.08 -5.13 -5.74
N ILE A 135 -10.74 -5.25 -4.59
CA ILE A 135 -10.46 -6.31 -3.63
C ILE A 135 -11.17 -7.58 -4.13
N ARG A 136 -10.42 -8.66 -4.33
CA ARG A 136 -10.99 -10.02 -4.38
C ARG A 136 -11.29 -10.44 -2.95
N LEU A 137 -12.44 -11.07 -2.72
CA LEU A 137 -12.71 -11.83 -1.50
C LEU A 137 -13.07 -13.25 -1.88
N VAL A 138 -12.36 -14.20 -1.30
CA VAL A 138 -12.63 -15.64 -1.41
C VAL A 138 -12.85 -16.22 -0.02
N THR A 139 -13.81 -17.13 0.12
CA THR A 139 -14.06 -17.82 1.39
C THR A 139 -13.87 -19.33 1.30
N ASN A 140 -13.72 -19.97 2.45
CA ASN A 140 -13.59 -21.43 2.54
C ASN A 140 -14.84 -22.21 2.11
N THR A 141 -15.95 -21.52 1.79
CA THR A 141 -17.18 -22.08 1.22
C THR A 141 -17.31 -21.83 -0.29
N GLY A 142 -16.27 -21.28 -0.92
CA GLY A 142 -16.22 -21.00 -2.36
C GLY A 142 -16.93 -19.72 -2.79
N GLN A 143 -17.36 -18.86 -1.87
CA GLN A 143 -17.86 -17.52 -2.22
C GLN A 143 -16.72 -16.71 -2.88
N ASN A 144 -17.06 -15.98 -3.94
CA ASN A 144 -16.11 -15.27 -4.79
C ASN A 144 -16.67 -13.89 -5.13
N LEU A 145 -16.15 -12.83 -4.51
CA LEU A 145 -16.63 -11.45 -4.68
C LEU A 145 -15.52 -10.53 -5.20
N ARG A 146 -15.93 -9.50 -5.95
CA ARG A 146 -15.13 -8.29 -6.18
C ARG A 146 -15.75 -7.14 -5.40
N LEU A 147 -14.94 -6.47 -4.60
CA LEU A 147 -15.36 -5.45 -3.64
C LEU A 147 -14.69 -4.11 -3.99
N ASN A 148 -15.38 -3.00 -3.75
CA ASN A 148 -14.92 -1.66 -4.07
C ASN A 148 -14.21 -1.04 -2.84
N PRO A 149 -12.92 -0.65 -2.93
CA PRO A 149 -12.17 -0.18 -1.76
C PRO A 149 -12.61 1.20 -1.25
N GLU A 150 -13.17 2.07 -2.10
CA GLU A 150 -13.54 3.44 -1.70
C GLU A 150 -14.91 3.53 -1.00
N THR A 151 -15.79 2.55 -1.22
CA THR A 151 -17.17 2.50 -0.67
C THR A 151 -17.42 1.30 0.24
N GLY A 152 -16.54 0.30 0.21
CA GLY A 152 -16.69 -0.97 0.92
C GLY A 152 -17.78 -1.90 0.35
N ALA A 153 -18.48 -1.52 -0.73
CA ALA A 153 -19.59 -2.28 -1.28
C ALA A 153 -19.15 -3.42 -2.22
N VAL A 154 -20.04 -4.38 -2.48
CA VAL A 154 -19.84 -5.40 -3.52
C VAL A 154 -19.93 -4.76 -4.90
N ALA A 155 -18.85 -4.86 -5.67
CA ALA A 155 -18.78 -4.39 -7.06
C ALA A 155 -19.25 -5.47 -8.05
N ALA A 156 -19.01 -6.76 -7.75
CA ALA A 156 -19.59 -7.89 -8.46
C ALA A 156 -19.59 -9.16 -7.59
N THR A 157 -20.59 -10.02 -7.80
CA THR A 157 -20.57 -11.42 -7.35
C THR A 157 -20.13 -12.27 -8.54
N ASP A 158 -19.01 -12.96 -8.40
CA ASP A 158 -18.46 -13.82 -9.44
C ASP A 158 -18.90 -15.28 -9.26
N THR A 159 -18.53 -16.15 -10.20
CA THR A 159 -18.87 -17.58 -10.09
C THR A 159 -18.13 -18.18 -8.90
N SER A 160 -18.86 -18.92 -8.05
CA SER A 160 -18.29 -19.61 -6.90
C SER A 160 -17.20 -20.61 -7.28
N ILE A 161 -16.17 -20.71 -6.45
CA ILE A 161 -15.17 -21.78 -6.53
C ILE A 161 -15.85 -23.11 -6.17
N ALA A 162 -15.41 -24.20 -6.79
CA ALA A 162 -15.98 -25.54 -6.57
C ALA A 162 -15.90 -25.95 -5.08
N THR A 163 -17.02 -26.38 -4.50
CA THR A 163 -17.15 -26.74 -3.08
C THR A 163 -16.40 -28.03 -2.69
N SER A 164 -15.71 -28.67 -3.62
CA SER A 164 -14.73 -29.73 -3.37
C SER A 164 -13.40 -29.21 -2.84
N SER A 165 -13.14 -27.92 -2.98
CA SER A 165 -11.97 -27.22 -2.43
C SER A 165 -12.39 -26.32 -1.27
N SER A 166 -11.45 -26.04 -0.37
CA SER A 166 -11.65 -25.12 0.74
C SER A 166 -10.47 -24.16 0.80
N ILE A 167 -10.65 -22.99 0.18
CA ILE A 167 -9.61 -21.97 0.06
C ILE A 167 -9.39 -21.28 1.41
N MET A 168 -8.14 -21.18 1.83
CA MET A 168 -7.74 -20.61 3.13
C MET A 168 -6.98 -19.28 3.02
N GLY A 169 -6.38 -19.00 1.87
CA GLY A 169 -5.66 -17.76 1.56
C GLY A 169 -5.57 -17.58 0.04
N VAL A 170 -5.62 -16.33 -0.43
CA VAL A 170 -5.44 -15.97 -1.84
C VAL A 170 -4.44 -14.83 -1.97
N ALA A 171 -3.71 -14.76 -3.08
CA ALA A 171 -2.79 -13.65 -3.36
C ALA A 171 -2.67 -13.31 -4.86
N TYR A 172 -2.64 -12.03 -5.24
CA TYR A 172 -2.33 -11.59 -6.60
C TYR A 172 -0.83 -11.35 -6.81
N THR A 173 -0.35 -11.62 -8.02
CA THR A 173 0.97 -11.16 -8.47
C THR A 173 0.96 -9.69 -8.92
N ASN A 174 2.14 -9.07 -8.96
CA ASN A 174 2.37 -7.70 -9.39
C ASN A 174 1.64 -6.66 -8.53
N SER A 175 1.76 -6.76 -7.19
CA SER A 175 1.17 -5.86 -6.18
C SER A 175 1.79 -4.44 -6.22
N VAL A 176 1.64 -3.78 -7.38
CA VAL A 176 2.08 -2.43 -7.73
C VAL A 176 0.96 -1.72 -8.48
N SER A 177 0.74 -0.43 -8.19
CA SER A 177 -0.25 0.35 -8.94
C SER A 177 0.14 0.48 -10.41
N GLY A 178 -0.85 0.37 -11.30
CA GLY A 178 -0.63 0.45 -12.75
C GLY A 178 -0.13 -0.85 -13.39
N ALA A 179 -0.14 -1.99 -12.69
CA ALA A 179 0.17 -3.30 -13.25
C ALA A 179 -0.65 -3.59 -14.52
N ALA A 180 0.01 -4.07 -15.58
CA ALA A 180 -0.64 -4.42 -16.85
C ALA A 180 -1.28 -5.82 -16.85
N SER A 181 -0.84 -6.70 -15.94
CA SER A 181 -1.34 -8.06 -15.77
C SER A 181 -1.18 -8.51 -14.31
N THR A 182 -1.92 -9.54 -13.93
CA THR A 182 -1.83 -10.20 -12.61
C THR A 182 -2.34 -11.63 -12.72
N ILE A 183 -1.92 -12.50 -11.80
CA ILE A 183 -2.37 -13.88 -11.63
C ILE A 183 -2.84 -14.01 -10.19
N LEU A 184 -4.06 -14.52 -9.98
CA LEU A 184 -4.55 -14.89 -8.66
C LEU A 184 -4.14 -16.31 -8.32
N TYR A 185 -3.62 -16.52 -7.13
CA TYR A 185 -3.29 -17.83 -6.58
C TYR A 185 -4.17 -18.15 -5.38
N ASP A 186 -4.52 -19.44 -5.20
CA ASP A 186 -5.35 -19.94 -4.11
C ASP A 186 -4.65 -21.08 -3.35
N LEU A 187 -4.67 -21.02 -2.00
CA LEU A 187 -4.27 -22.13 -1.14
C LEU A 187 -5.49 -23.00 -0.78
N ASP A 188 -5.57 -24.21 -1.33
CA ASP A 188 -6.61 -25.19 -0.99
C ASP A 188 -6.11 -26.17 0.08
N VAL A 189 -6.68 -26.10 1.28
CA VAL A 189 -6.32 -27.02 2.38
C VAL A 189 -6.87 -28.43 2.17
N THR A 190 -7.92 -28.60 1.36
CA THR A 190 -8.56 -29.91 1.15
C THR A 190 -7.67 -30.84 0.32
N SER A 191 -7.03 -30.31 -0.73
CA SER A 191 -6.08 -31.06 -1.55
C SER A 191 -4.61 -30.89 -1.16
N GLY A 192 -4.28 -29.87 -0.35
CA GLY A 192 -2.90 -29.55 0.01
C GLY A 192 -2.09 -29.02 -1.17
N LYS A 193 -2.72 -28.17 -1.99
CA LYS A 193 -2.17 -27.67 -3.26
C LYS A 193 -2.29 -26.15 -3.40
N LEU A 194 -1.40 -25.60 -4.22
CA LEU A 194 -1.50 -24.27 -4.80
C LEU A 194 -2.24 -24.36 -6.13
N PHE A 195 -3.20 -23.47 -6.34
CA PHE A 195 -3.91 -23.28 -7.60
C PHE A 195 -3.72 -21.86 -8.13
N LYS A 196 -4.03 -21.65 -9.41
CA LYS A 196 -4.35 -20.35 -9.99
C LYS A 196 -5.86 -20.24 -10.19
N GLN A 197 -6.45 -19.11 -9.87
CA GLN A 197 -7.83 -18.80 -10.27
C GLN A 197 -7.80 -18.24 -11.70
N ASP A 198 -8.05 -19.07 -12.72
CA ASP A 198 -7.92 -18.68 -14.13
C ASP A 198 -9.08 -19.23 -15.00
N PRO A 199 -9.98 -18.36 -15.51
CA PRO A 199 -10.11 -16.94 -15.18
C PRO A 199 -10.76 -16.73 -13.79
N PRO A 200 -10.34 -15.74 -13.01
CA PRO A 200 -10.72 -15.61 -11.59
C PRO A 200 -12.22 -15.33 -11.38
N ASN A 201 -12.86 -14.64 -12.33
CA ASN A 201 -14.30 -14.34 -12.26
C ASN A 201 -15.19 -15.58 -12.51
N ASN A 202 -14.61 -16.69 -12.99
CA ASN A 202 -15.31 -17.95 -13.25
C ASN A 202 -15.14 -18.99 -12.14
N GLY A 203 -14.39 -18.70 -11.07
CA GLY A 203 -14.18 -19.66 -9.98
C GLY A 203 -13.34 -20.89 -10.36
N VAL A 204 -12.71 -20.88 -11.54
CA VAL A 204 -11.97 -22.02 -12.09
C VAL A 204 -10.58 -22.09 -11.47
N LEU A 205 -10.28 -23.23 -10.85
CA LEU A 205 -8.96 -23.52 -10.30
C LEU A 205 -8.13 -24.34 -11.30
N VAL A 206 -6.92 -23.86 -11.60
CA VAL A 206 -5.91 -24.55 -12.41
C VAL A 206 -4.75 -24.95 -11.50
N GLU A 207 -4.44 -26.24 -11.43
CA GLU A 207 -3.41 -26.77 -10.51
C GLU A 207 -2.01 -26.22 -10.84
N VAL A 208 -1.29 -25.78 -9.81
CA VAL A 208 0.14 -25.43 -9.88
C VAL A 208 0.98 -26.57 -9.33
N GLY A 209 0.58 -27.13 -8.18
CA GLY A 209 1.19 -28.32 -7.60
C GLY A 209 0.99 -28.44 -6.09
N SER A 210 1.62 -29.45 -5.49
CA SER A 210 1.47 -29.74 -4.06
C SER A 210 2.30 -28.81 -3.19
N LEU A 211 1.70 -28.37 -2.07
CA LEU A 211 2.39 -27.61 -1.03
C LEU A 211 3.49 -28.44 -0.34
N GLY A 212 3.40 -29.77 -0.39
CA GLY A 212 4.30 -30.68 0.32
C GLY A 212 4.10 -30.71 1.85
N ILE A 213 3.09 -29.98 2.36
CA ILE A 213 2.73 -29.89 3.77
C ILE A 213 1.23 -30.09 3.96
N THR A 214 0.82 -30.53 5.15
CA THR A 214 -0.57 -30.50 5.61
C THR A 214 -0.71 -29.48 6.74
N PHE A 215 -1.75 -28.65 6.69
CA PHE A 215 -2.05 -27.63 7.70
C PHE A 215 -3.54 -27.65 8.04
N THR A 216 -3.95 -26.96 9.11
CA THR A 216 -5.36 -26.92 9.54
C THR A 216 -5.83 -25.51 9.88
N GLY A 217 -7.10 -25.24 9.53
CA GLY A 217 -7.70 -23.92 9.63
C GLY A 217 -7.12 -22.92 8.62
N GLN A 218 -7.34 -21.64 8.89
CA GLN A 218 -6.84 -20.54 8.05
C GLN A 218 -5.31 -20.53 7.97
N ALA A 219 -4.81 -20.22 6.78
CA ALA A 219 -3.42 -19.94 6.47
C ALA A 219 -3.32 -18.56 5.82
N ALA A 220 -2.32 -17.80 6.23
CA ALA A 220 -1.98 -16.51 5.66
C ALA A 220 -1.19 -16.69 4.37
N PHE A 221 -1.41 -15.85 3.36
CA PHE A 221 -0.71 -15.92 2.08
C PHE A 221 -0.62 -14.56 1.39
N ASP A 222 0.58 -14.17 0.95
CA ASP A 222 0.79 -12.95 0.15
C ASP A 222 2.04 -13.07 -0.75
N ILE A 223 2.09 -12.27 -1.81
CA ILE A 223 3.13 -12.18 -2.83
C ILE A 223 3.65 -10.74 -2.88
N ASN A 224 4.97 -10.58 -2.70
CA ASN A 224 5.58 -9.26 -2.67
C ASN A 224 5.49 -8.53 -4.04
N PRO A 225 5.64 -7.19 -4.09
CA PRO A 225 5.39 -6.40 -5.30
C PRO A 225 6.20 -6.77 -6.58
N ASP A 226 7.35 -7.44 -6.45
CA ASP A 226 8.17 -7.90 -7.57
C ASP A 226 8.11 -9.43 -7.83
N ASN A 227 7.21 -10.12 -7.13
CA ASN A 227 6.93 -11.56 -7.17
C ASN A 227 8.10 -12.49 -6.78
N LYS A 228 9.23 -11.97 -6.29
CA LYS A 228 10.37 -12.81 -5.89
C LYS A 228 10.14 -13.57 -4.59
N ILE A 229 9.20 -13.10 -3.76
CA ILE A 229 8.92 -13.63 -2.44
C ILE A 229 7.41 -13.80 -2.31
N ALA A 230 6.97 -15.05 -2.25
CA ALA A 230 5.64 -15.40 -1.78
C ALA A 230 5.78 -16.06 -0.40
N LEU A 231 5.00 -15.61 0.57
CA LEU A 231 5.04 -16.09 1.96
C LEU A 231 3.72 -16.72 2.34
N MET A 232 3.81 -17.89 2.98
CA MET A 232 2.67 -18.57 3.58
C MET A 232 2.93 -18.73 5.08
N ALA A 233 1.95 -18.41 5.94
CA ALA A 233 2.01 -18.79 7.35
C ALA A 233 0.87 -19.74 7.71
N ALA A 234 1.19 -20.85 8.36
CA ALA A 234 0.22 -21.87 8.71
C ALA A 234 0.59 -22.61 10.00
N THR A 235 -0.44 -23.11 10.69
CA THR A 235 -0.25 -24.01 11.84
C THR A 235 -0.13 -25.45 11.33
N THR A 236 0.99 -26.10 11.64
CA THR A 236 1.26 -27.51 11.31
C THR A 236 1.54 -28.27 12.60
N GLY A 237 0.65 -29.22 12.94
CA GLY A 237 0.62 -29.82 14.28
C GLY A 237 0.35 -28.77 15.35
N THR A 238 1.32 -28.54 16.24
CA THR A 238 1.29 -27.51 17.29
C THR A 238 2.12 -26.27 16.97
N GLN A 239 2.81 -26.24 15.82
CA GLN A 239 3.79 -25.21 15.49
C GLN A 239 3.23 -24.22 14.48
N ASN A 240 3.41 -22.92 14.73
CA ASN A 240 3.11 -21.86 13.77
C ASN A 240 4.36 -21.63 12.92
N ASN A 241 4.28 -21.96 11.64
CA ASN A 241 5.40 -21.92 10.72
C ASN A 241 5.19 -20.82 9.67
N LEU A 242 6.29 -20.18 9.29
CA LEU A 242 6.41 -19.33 8.11
C LEU A 242 7.16 -20.11 7.02
N TYR A 243 6.63 -20.06 5.81
CA TYR A 243 7.14 -20.73 4.61
C TYR A 243 7.38 -19.70 3.50
N THR A 244 8.40 -19.93 2.67
CA THR A 244 8.39 -19.42 1.28
C THR A 244 7.59 -20.39 0.40
N LEU A 245 6.91 -19.85 -0.61
CA LEU A 245 6.11 -20.63 -1.56
C LEU A 245 6.65 -20.45 -2.99
N ASP A 246 6.90 -21.54 -3.70
CA ASP A 246 7.28 -21.49 -5.11
C ASP A 246 6.01 -21.44 -6.00
N LEU A 247 5.74 -20.27 -6.57
CA LEU A 247 4.57 -20.01 -7.42
C LEU A 247 4.56 -20.81 -8.75
N ASN A 248 5.63 -21.54 -9.09
CA ASN A 248 5.72 -22.33 -10.32
C ASN A 248 5.31 -23.80 -10.13
N ASN A 249 5.49 -24.34 -8.93
CA ASN A 249 5.24 -25.77 -8.62
C ASN A 249 4.47 -26.01 -7.30
N GLY A 250 4.12 -24.94 -6.58
CA GLY A 250 3.36 -24.98 -5.33
C GLY A 250 4.17 -25.33 -4.08
N LYS A 251 5.45 -25.68 -4.16
CA LYS A 251 6.19 -26.20 -3.00
C LYS A 251 6.36 -25.15 -1.90
N ALA A 252 5.89 -25.47 -0.69
CA ALA A 252 6.18 -24.70 0.51
C ALA A 252 7.51 -25.15 1.13
N THR A 253 8.36 -24.19 1.53
CA THR A 253 9.65 -24.44 2.20
C THR A 253 9.70 -23.69 3.52
N ALA A 254 9.83 -24.39 4.64
CA ALA A 254 9.81 -23.77 5.97
C ALA A 254 11.05 -22.86 6.17
N ILE A 255 10.82 -21.60 6.52
CA ILE A 255 11.89 -20.61 6.77
C ILE A 255 11.99 -20.19 8.25
N GLY A 256 10.98 -20.46 9.07
CA GLY A 256 11.05 -20.21 10.50
C GLY A 256 9.76 -20.48 11.26
N LEU A 257 9.84 -20.41 12.58
CA LEU A 257 8.67 -20.39 13.46
C LEU A 257 8.17 -18.96 13.66
N LEU A 258 6.89 -18.83 13.96
CA LEU A 258 6.25 -17.59 14.43
C LEU A 258 5.99 -17.70 15.94
N SER A 259 6.14 -16.59 16.67
CA SER A 259 5.95 -16.55 18.12
C SER A 259 4.50 -16.85 18.57
N GLU A 260 3.53 -16.60 17.70
CA GLU A 260 2.12 -16.97 17.89
C GLU A 260 1.45 -17.26 16.53
N LYS A 261 0.17 -17.64 16.54
CA LYS A 261 -0.61 -17.83 15.32
C LYS A 261 -1.06 -16.48 14.76
N ILE A 262 -0.57 -16.14 13.56
CA ILE A 262 -1.26 -15.18 12.69
C ILE A 262 -2.33 -15.91 11.88
N ILE A 263 -3.47 -15.24 11.67
CA ILE A 263 -4.56 -15.71 10.80
C ILE A 263 -4.40 -15.19 9.37
N ASP A 264 -3.73 -14.05 9.19
CA ASP A 264 -3.38 -13.53 7.87
C ASP A 264 -2.08 -12.72 7.89
N LEU A 265 -1.51 -12.41 6.71
CA LEU A 265 -0.28 -11.63 6.55
C LEU A 265 -0.35 -10.76 5.30
N ALA A 266 0.33 -9.60 5.35
CA ALA A 266 0.46 -8.68 4.22
C ALA A 266 1.87 -8.07 4.16
N ILE A 267 2.40 -7.93 2.96
CA ILE A 267 3.73 -7.43 2.62
C ILE A 267 3.55 -6.00 2.06
N PRO A 268 4.24 -4.99 2.62
CA PRO A 268 4.08 -3.60 2.18
C PRO A 268 4.35 -3.41 0.68
N THR A 269 3.47 -2.65 0.03
CA THR A 269 3.62 -2.28 -1.38
C THR A 269 4.66 -1.18 -1.58
N ASN A 270 5.11 -1.02 -2.82
CA ASN A 270 6.03 0.06 -3.19
C ASN A 270 5.35 1.43 -3.06
N PRO A 271 6.07 2.50 -2.63
CA PRO A 271 5.57 3.86 -2.68
C PRO A 271 4.97 4.23 -4.04
N VAL A 272 3.78 4.81 -4.03
CA VAL A 272 3.06 5.26 -5.22
C VAL A 272 2.75 6.74 -5.14
N ALA A 273 2.82 7.41 -6.28
CA ALA A 273 2.35 8.76 -6.50
C ALA A 273 1.67 8.85 -7.87
N TYR A 274 0.83 9.87 -7.99
CA TYR A 274 -0.02 10.17 -9.13
C TYR A 274 0.29 11.59 -9.60
N ALA A 275 0.17 11.83 -10.89
CA ALA A 275 0.19 13.18 -11.45
C ALA A 275 -0.75 13.31 -12.64
N VAL A 276 -1.08 14.54 -13.03
CA VAL A 276 -1.73 14.82 -14.32
C VAL A 276 -0.73 15.53 -15.22
N ASP A 277 -0.43 14.93 -16.37
CA ASP A 277 0.51 15.50 -17.35
C ASP A 277 -0.13 16.61 -18.21
N ASN A 278 0.69 17.25 -19.04
CA ASN A 278 0.21 18.27 -19.96
C ASN A 278 -0.79 17.75 -21.02
N SER A 279 -0.78 16.44 -21.31
CA SER A 279 -1.73 15.75 -22.21
C SER A 279 -3.07 15.40 -21.54
N ASN A 280 -3.26 15.77 -20.27
CA ASN A 280 -4.42 15.43 -19.45
C ASN A 280 -4.59 13.93 -19.18
N ALA A 281 -3.48 13.20 -19.09
CA ALA A 281 -3.43 11.79 -18.71
C ALA A 281 -2.94 11.61 -17.26
N LEU A 282 -3.56 10.67 -16.55
CA LEU A 282 -3.17 10.26 -15.21
C LEU A 282 -1.87 9.44 -15.29
N GLN A 283 -0.81 9.95 -14.70
CA GLN A 283 0.48 9.28 -14.55
C GLN A 283 0.50 8.54 -13.21
N ILE A 284 0.95 7.29 -13.18
CA ILE A 284 1.10 6.46 -11.98
C ILE A 284 2.56 6.01 -11.88
N PHE A 285 3.25 6.29 -10.77
CA PHE A 285 4.68 6.01 -10.62
C PHE A 285 5.11 5.85 -9.17
N ASN A 286 6.30 5.28 -8.95
CA ASN A 286 6.97 5.34 -7.65
C ASN A 286 7.79 6.65 -7.55
N PRO A 287 7.57 7.52 -6.55
CA PRO A 287 8.27 8.81 -6.46
C PRO A 287 9.79 8.68 -6.22
N ASN A 288 10.27 7.53 -5.74
CA ASN A 288 11.70 7.26 -5.56
C ASN A 288 12.37 6.64 -6.80
N ASN A 289 11.58 6.15 -7.78
CA ASN A 289 12.07 5.65 -9.07
C ASN A 289 10.98 5.88 -10.15
N PRO A 290 10.83 7.11 -10.67
CA PRO A 290 9.69 7.46 -11.50
C PRO A 290 9.77 6.87 -12.91
N GLN A 291 8.99 5.83 -13.16
CA GLN A 291 8.73 5.27 -14.48
C GLN A 291 7.20 5.27 -14.71
N PRO A 292 6.62 6.38 -15.18
CA PRO A 292 5.17 6.55 -15.16
C PRO A 292 4.42 5.67 -16.16
N VAL A 293 3.41 4.96 -15.66
CA VAL A 293 2.35 4.36 -16.46
C VAL A 293 1.28 5.41 -16.69
N SER A 294 0.95 5.66 -17.96
CA SER A 294 -0.04 6.67 -18.36
C SER A 294 -1.41 6.03 -18.62
N LYS A 295 -2.47 6.59 -18.02
CA LYS A 295 -3.88 6.25 -18.28
C LYS A 295 -4.63 7.50 -18.77
N ALA A 296 -5.41 7.38 -19.83
CA ALA A 296 -6.24 8.49 -20.31
C ALA A 296 -7.34 8.83 -19.29
N ILE A 297 -7.50 10.12 -18.95
CA ILE A 297 -8.62 10.57 -18.13
C ILE A 297 -9.85 10.68 -19.03
N THR A 298 -10.93 9.99 -18.69
CA THR A 298 -12.19 9.95 -19.46
C THR A 298 -13.37 10.43 -18.61
N GLY A 299 -14.51 10.80 -19.21
CA GLY A 299 -15.70 11.24 -18.46
C GLY A 299 -15.73 12.72 -18.05
N LEU A 300 -14.76 13.52 -18.47
CA LEU A 300 -14.75 14.98 -18.30
C LEU A 300 -15.72 15.69 -19.26
N GLN A 301 -16.02 16.97 -19.00
CA GLN A 301 -16.73 17.79 -19.99
C GLN A 301 -15.87 18.05 -21.23
N THR A 302 -16.51 18.36 -22.36
CA THR A 302 -15.79 18.64 -23.61
C THR A 302 -14.87 19.85 -23.47
N GLY A 303 -13.57 19.66 -23.75
CA GLY A 303 -12.55 20.72 -23.65
C GLY A 303 -12.03 20.99 -22.23
N GLU A 304 -12.43 20.19 -21.24
CA GLU A 304 -11.95 20.31 -19.86
C GLU A 304 -10.64 19.54 -19.62
N ASN A 305 -9.72 20.17 -18.89
CA ASN A 305 -8.51 19.54 -18.36
C ASN A 305 -8.58 19.45 -16.84
N ILE A 306 -7.89 18.49 -16.25
CA ILE A 306 -7.64 18.48 -14.80
C ILE A 306 -6.47 19.44 -14.48
N VAL A 307 -6.65 20.21 -13.40
CA VAL A 307 -5.74 21.28 -12.92
C VAL A 307 -5.36 21.14 -11.44
N GLY A 308 -5.61 19.96 -10.86
CA GLY A 308 -5.28 19.61 -9.48
C GLY A 308 -5.87 18.25 -9.13
N ILE A 309 -5.17 17.45 -8.32
CA ILE A 309 -5.61 16.16 -7.81
C ILE A 309 -5.14 16.00 -6.36
N ASP A 310 -5.93 15.33 -5.52
CA ASP A 310 -5.49 14.89 -4.19
C ASP A 310 -6.38 13.75 -3.66
N PHE A 311 -5.84 12.91 -2.78
CA PHE A 311 -6.53 11.82 -2.11
C PHE A 311 -7.32 12.29 -0.89
N ARG A 312 -8.57 11.85 -0.79
CA ARG A 312 -9.38 12.05 0.40
C ARG A 312 -8.97 11.05 1.51
N PRO A 313 -8.44 11.50 2.66
CA PRO A 313 -7.92 10.58 3.69
C PRO A 313 -8.98 9.65 4.29
N THR A 314 -10.24 10.08 4.28
CA THR A 314 -11.37 9.36 4.89
C THR A 314 -11.90 8.20 4.06
N ASN A 315 -11.47 8.02 2.81
CA ASN A 315 -11.85 6.85 2.00
C ASN A 315 -10.84 6.41 0.90
N GLY A 316 -9.68 7.07 0.75
CA GLY A 316 -8.69 6.68 -0.25
C GLY A 316 -9.14 6.89 -1.70
N GLN A 317 -10.14 7.75 -1.92
CA GLN A 317 -10.58 8.15 -3.25
C GLN A 317 -9.75 9.35 -3.74
N LEU A 318 -9.17 9.25 -4.92
CA LEU A 318 -8.55 10.39 -5.61
C LEU A 318 -9.63 11.32 -6.14
N TYR A 319 -9.58 12.59 -5.77
CA TYR A 319 -10.41 13.66 -6.34
C TYR A 319 -9.58 14.50 -7.31
N ALA A 320 -10.27 15.21 -8.21
CA ALA A 320 -9.66 16.06 -9.21
C ALA A 320 -10.45 17.36 -9.42
N MET A 321 -9.74 18.44 -9.72
CA MET A 321 -10.30 19.73 -10.14
C MET A 321 -10.31 19.85 -11.66
N GLY A 322 -11.48 20.06 -12.25
CA GLY A 322 -11.64 20.38 -13.66
C GLY A 322 -11.51 21.88 -13.95
N SER A 323 -10.85 22.22 -15.05
CA SER A 323 -10.61 23.59 -15.51
C SER A 323 -11.89 24.38 -15.79
N THR A 324 -13.06 23.72 -15.86
CA THR A 324 -14.36 24.39 -16.02
C THR A 324 -15.09 24.59 -14.69
N SER A 325 -14.38 24.53 -13.56
CA SER A 325 -14.92 24.70 -12.20
C SER A 325 -15.89 23.58 -11.81
N ARG A 326 -15.44 22.34 -11.99
CA ARG A 326 -16.15 21.10 -11.62
C ARG A 326 -15.22 20.22 -10.81
N MET A 327 -15.78 19.47 -9.86
CA MET A 327 -15.04 18.47 -9.10
C MET A 327 -15.33 17.08 -9.64
N TYR A 328 -14.34 16.19 -9.60
CA TYR A 328 -14.43 14.81 -10.05
C TYR A 328 -13.83 13.86 -9.00
N THR A 329 -14.29 12.61 -8.98
CA THR A 329 -13.51 11.47 -8.48
C THR A 329 -12.87 10.75 -9.66
N ILE A 330 -11.68 10.18 -9.47
CA ILE A 330 -10.95 9.41 -10.50
C ILE A 330 -10.84 7.95 -10.06
N ASN A 331 -11.26 7.02 -10.90
CA ASN A 331 -11.02 5.59 -10.66
C ASN A 331 -9.58 5.22 -11.05
N LEU A 332 -8.76 4.80 -10.08
CA LEU A 332 -7.32 4.57 -10.27
C LEU A 332 -7.01 3.42 -11.25
N GLY A 333 -7.86 2.38 -11.26
CA GLY A 333 -7.73 1.26 -12.19
C GLY A 333 -7.94 1.64 -13.66
N THR A 334 -8.85 2.57 -13.97
CA THR A 334 -9.30 2.85 -15.35
C THR A 334 -8.99 4.25 -15.88
N GLY A 335 -8.75 5.24 -15.00
CA GLY A 335 -8.70 6.66 -15.37
C GLY A 335 -10.08 7.31 -15.60
N ALA A 336 -11.18 6.59 -15.38
CA ALA A 336 -12.52 7.16 -15.53
C ALA A 336 -12.82 8.20 -14.44
N ALA A 337 -13.19 9.41 -14.85
CA ALA A 337 -13.64 10.48 -13.98
C ALA A 337 -15.17 10.44 -13.81
N THR A 338 -15.66 10.66 -12.59
CA THR A 338 -17.08 10.84 -12.28
C THR A 338 -17.29 12.20 -11.64
N GLN A 339 -18.17 13.03 -12.22
CA GLN A 339 -18.43 14.38 -11.71
C GLN A 339 -19.09 14.30 -10.32
N VAL A 340 -18.61 15.10 -9.39
CA VAL A 340 -19.20 15.26 -8.05
C VAL A 340 -19.94 16.59 -8.01
N GLY A 341 -21.25 16.54 -7.79
CA GLY A 341 -22.09 17.73 -7.75
C GLY A 341 -22.29 18.38 -9.12
N VAL A 342 -22.28 19.71 -9.13
CA VAL A 342 -22.48 20.55 -10.32
C VAL A 342 -21.31 21.53 -10.49
N GLN A 343 -21.32 22.31 -11.58
CA GLN A 343 -20.37 23.41 -11.76
C GLN A 343 -20.50 24.42 -10.62
N PHE A 344 -19.37 24.93 -10.13
CA PHE A 344 -19.36 25.89 -9.03
C PHE A 344 -20.02 27.23 -9.41
N PRO A 345 -20.75 27.88 -8.49
CA PRO A 345 -21.31 29.22 -8.74
C PRO A 345 -20.23 30.31 -8.74
N THR A 346 -19.17 30.15 -7.95
CA THR A 346 -17.95 30.95 -8.03
C THR A 346 -16.93 30.17 -8.85
N LEU A 347 -16.64 30.65 -10.05
CA LEU A 347 -15.70 29.99 -10.96
C LEU A 347 -14.25 30.10 -10.46
N LEU A 348 -13.42 29.15 -10.88
CA LEU A 348 -11.97 29.24 -10.74
C LEU A 348 -11.43 30.49 -11.43
N SER A 349 -10.52 31.18 -10.76
CA SER A 349 -9.84 32.37 -11.26
C SER A 349 -8.34 32.11 -11.32
N GLY A 350 -7.75 32.29 -12.51
CA GLY A 350 -6.32 32.06 -12.74
C GLY A 350 -6.04 30.88 -13.67
N THR A 351 -4.78 30.45 -13.65
CA THR A 351 -4.21 29.42 -14.55
C THR A 351 -3.32 28.42 -13.82
N GLN A 352 -3.03 28.63 -12.54
CA GLN A 352 -2.25 27.76 -11.67
C GLN A 352 -3.04 27.57 -10.39
N PHE A 353 -3.07 26.35 -9.83
CA PHE A 353 -3.93 26.01 -8.70
C PHE A 353 -3.27 25.02 -7.75
N GLY A 354 -3.30 25.33 -6.46
CA GLY A 354 -3.14 24.33 -5.41
C GLY A 354 -4.50 23.70 -5.09
N PHE A 355 -4.55 22.38 -4.91
CA PHE A 355 -5.76 21.60 -4.61
C PHE A 355 -5.39 20.50 -3.63
N ASP A 356 -5.93 20.51 -2.42
CA ASP A 356 -5.47 19.60 -1.36
C ASP A 356 -6.49 19.41 -0.22
N PHE A 357 -6.57 18.21 0.37
CA PHE A 357 -7.48 17.86 1.45
C PHE A 357 -6.96 18.30 2.81
N ASN A 358 -7.78 19.07 3.54
CA ASN A 358 -7.59 19.26 4.96
C ASN A 358 -8.05 17.98 5.71
N PRO A 359 -7.14 17.21 6.34
CA PRO A 359 -7.47 15.93 6.96
C PRO A 359 -8.25 16.06 8.27
N THR A 360 -8.28 17.25 8.90
CA THR A 360 -8.95 17.46 10.20
C THR A 360 -10.41 17.88 10.06
N VAL A 361 -10.79 18.51 8.94
CA VAL A 361 -12.18 18.96 8.69
C VAL A 361 -12.83 18.37 7.43
N ASP A 362 -12.14 17.48 6.71
CA ASP A 362 -12.65 16.81 5.50
C ASP A 362 -13.16 17.81 4.46
N ARG A 363 -12.32 18.79 4.11
CA ARG A 363 -12.59 19.83 3.10
C ARG A 363 -11.39 20.04 2.21
N ILE A 364 -11.64 20.29 0.93
CA ILE A 364 -10.57 20.58 -0.02
C ILE A 364 -10.29 22.08 -0.02
N ARG A 365 -9.02 22.46 0.10
CA ARG A 365 -8.51 23.81 -0.15
C ARG A 365 -8.25 23.97 -1.63
N VAL A 366 -8.65 25.11 -2.20
CA VAL A 366 -8.21 25.54 -3.53
C VAL A 366 -7.62 26.93 -3.43
N VAL A 367 -6.40 27.10 -3.93
CA VAL A 367 -5.73 28.40 -4.05
C VAL A 367 -5.28 28.62 -5.49
N SER A 368 -5.04 29.88 -5.91
CA SER A 368 -4.58 30.17 -7.28
C SER A 368 -3.58 31.30 -7.40
N ASN A 369 -3.01 31.44 -8.60
CA ASN A 369 -2.14 32.55 -8.98
C ASN A 369 -2.83 33.92 -9.08
N THR A 370 -4.14 34.02 -8.85
CA THR A 370 -4.86 35.31 -8.72
C THR A 370 -5.21 35.63 -7.26
N GLY A 371 -4.71 34.84 -6.31
CA GLY A 371 -4.98 34.99 -4.88
C GLY A 371 -6.37 34.48 -4.46
N GLN A 372 -7.09 33.76 -5.33
CA GLN A 372 -8.35 33.10 -4.98
C GLN A 372 -8.09 32.07 -3.87
N ASN A 373 -9.03 31.93 -2.94
CA ASN A 373 -8.94 31.00 -1.80
C ASN A 373 -10.33 30.41 -1.52
N LEU A 374 -10.55 29.12 -1.81
CA LEU A 374 -11.83 28.42 -1.66
C LEU A 374 -11.70 27.23 -0.72
N ARG A 375 -12.81 26.88 -0.06
CA ARG A 375 -13.03 25.56 0.56
C ARG A 375 -14.17 24.83 -0.12
N LEU A 376 -13.96 23.58 -0.51
CA LEU A 376 -14.96 22.74 -1.18
C LEU A 376 -15.39 21.56 -0.29
N ASN A 377 -16.64 21.15 -0.43
CA ASN A 377 -17.19 19.97 0.22
C ASN A 377 -17.02 18.73 -0.69
N PRO A 378 -16.21 17.72 -0.30
CA PRO A 378 -15.97 16.53 -1.12
C PRO A 378 -17.19 15.62 -1.30
N ASN A 379 -18.25 15.82 -0.50
CA ASN A 379 -19.44 14.97 -0.49
C ASN A 379 -20.49 15.36 -1.55
N ASP A 380 -20.54 16.64 -1.94
CA ASP A 380 -21.57 17.19 -2.84
C ASP A 380 -21.03 18.15 -3.92
N GLY A 381 -19.72 18.45 -3.93
CA GLY A 381 -19.11 19.34 -4.91
C GLY A 381 -19.43 20.82 -4.73
N THR A 382 -20.00 21.21 -3.59
CA THR A 382 -20.32 22.63 -3.31
C THR A 382 -19.13 23.40 -2.76
N ILE A 383 -19.13 24.72 -2.95
CA ILE A 383 -18.23 25.62 -2.23
C ILE A 383 -18.76 25.78 -0.80
N SER A 384 -17.99 25.29 0.18
CA SER A 384 -18.26 25.50 1.61
C SER A 384 -17.95 26.93 2.05
N ALA A 385 -16.94 27.57 1.46
CA ALA A 385 -16.62 28.98 1.69
C ALA A 385 -15.79 29.58 0.56
N VAL A 386 -16.02 30.86 0.27
CA VAL A 386 -15.03 31.74 -0.35
C VAL A 386 -14.31 32.44 0.80
N ASP A 387 -13.03 32.13 0.98
CA ASP A 387 -12.23 32.60 2.11
C ASP A 387 -11.49 33.92 1.79
N GLY A 388 -10.75 34.45 2.77
CA GLY A 388 -9.92 35.64 2.56
C GLY A 388 -8.90 35.43 1.44
N MET A 389 -8.80 36.41 0.53
CA MET A 389 -7.83 36.43 -0.55
C MET A 389 -6.40 36.27 -0.01
N ILE A 390 -5.54 35.59 -0.76
CA ILE A 390 -4.14 35.34 -0.35
C ILE A 390 -3.39 36.66 -0.14
N ASN A 391 -2.70 36.80 0.99
CA ASN A 391 -2.07 38.03 1.47
C ASN A 391 -0.81 37.72 2.31
N PRO A 392 0.13 38.67 2.52
CA PRO A 392 0.15 40.06 2.06
C PRO A 392 0.44 40.21 0.55
N GLY A 393 0.10 41.37 -0.01
CA GLY A 393 0.38 41.69 -1.42
C GLY A 393 -0.54 40.93 -2.39
N THR A 394 0.02 40.42 -3.47
CA THR A 394 -0.67 39.61 -4.49
C THR A 394 0.15 38.36 -4.86
N PRO A 395 0.24 37.35 -3.97
CA PRO A 395 1.03 36.14 -4.22
C PRO A 395 0.47 35.29 -5.36
N SER A 396 1.35 34.60 -6.07
CA SER A 396 1.04 33.71 -7.19
C SER A 396 1.15 32.25 -6.77
N LEU A 397 0.10 31.70 -6.15
CA LEU A 397 0.14 30.33 -5.65
C LEU A 397 -0.15 29.31 -6.76
N GLY A 398 0.80 28.41 -6.99
CA GLY A 398 0.67 27.29 -7.94
C GLY A 398 0.47 25.92 -7.27
N ALA A 399 0.67 25.82 -5.96
CA ALA A 399 0.67 24.56 -5.22
C ALA A 399 0.18 24.75 -3.77
N ALA A 400 -0.40 23.70 -3.20
CA ALA A 400 -0.85 23.61 -1.80
C ALA A 400 -0.75 22.17 -1.32
N ALA A 401 -0.35 21.95 -0.05
CA ALA A 401 -0.34 20.64 0.60
C ALA A 401 -0.54 20.73 2.12
N TYR A 402 -1.37 19.86 2.69
CA TYR A 402 -1.59 19.72 4.14
C TYR A 402 -0.72 18.61 4.74
N THR A 403 -0.18 18.86 5.94
CA THR A 403 0.50 17.80 6.73
C THR A 403 -0.50 16.85 7.40
N ASN A 404 -0.04 15.67 7.81
CA ASN A 404 -0.83 14.66 8.52
C ASN A 404 -2.03 14.17 7.69
N ASN A 405 -1.83 13.86 6.40
CA ASN A 405 -2.89 13.55 5.44
C ASN A 405 -3.56 12.16 5.67
N PHE A 406 -3.89 11.82 6.92
CA PHE A 406 -4.56 10.60 7.35
C PHE A 406 -5.89 10.93 8.05
N ALA A 407 -6.87 10.04 7.93
CA ALA A 407 -8.16 10.22 8.59
C ALA A 407 -8.05 10.16 10.12
N GLY A 408 -8.71 11.11 10.79
CA GLY A 408 -8.62 11.26 12.24
C GLY A 408 -7.43 12.08 12.72
N ALA A 409 -6.71 12.75 11.81
CA ALA A 409 -5.72 13.77 12.18
C ALA A 409 -6.34 14.83 13.09
N THR A 410 -5.66 15.14 14.19
CA THR A 410 -6.09 16.15 15.18
C THR A 410 -5.45 17.52 14.96
N SER A 411 -4.45 17.60 14.09
CA SER A 411 -3.78 18.84 13.68
C SER A 411 -3.30 18.70 12.23
N THR A 412 -3.14 19.83 11.55
CA THR A 412 -2.58 19.91 10.19
C THR A 412 -2.04 21.32 9.93
N MET A 413 -1.11 21.45 8.99
CA MET A 413 -0.49 22.71 8.56
C MET A 413 -0.57 22.80 7.04
N LEU A 414 -1.04 23.94 6.51
CA LEU A 414 -1.15 24.19 5.08
C LEU A 414 0.12 24.86 4.54
N PHE A 415 0.90 24.14 3.75
CA PHE A 415 2.01 24.72 3.00
C PHE A 415 1.57 25.06 1.57
N VAL A 416 2.05 26.19 1.06
CA VAL A 416 1.79 26.64 -0.31
C VAL A 416 3.09 27.14 -0.95
N ILE A 417 3.14 27.12 -2.28
CA ILE A 417 4.31 27.58 -3.05
C ILE A 417 3.91 28.75 -3.93
N ASP A 418 4.63 29.86 -3.78
CA ASP A 418 4.54 31.02 -4.68
C ASP A 418 5.52 30.83 -5.84
N THR A 419 4.98 30.80 -7.06
CA THR A 419 5.70 30.52 -8.32
C THR A 419 6.35 31.75 -8.95
N ASN A 420 6.13 32.95 -8.41
CA ASN A 420 6.80 34.17 -8.86
C ASN A 420 8.04 34.51 -8.02
N THR A 421 8.09 34.03 -6.79
CA THR A 421 9.15 34.32 -5.81
C THR A 421 9.98 33.10 -5.43
N ASP A 422 9.64 31.92 -5.96
CA ASP A 422 10.27 30.63 -5.68
C ASP A 422 10.34 30.31 -4.18
N LYS A 423 9.23 30.50 -3.47
CA LYS A 423 9.18 30.42 -2.00
C LYS A 423 8.07 29.52 -1.48
N VAL A 424 8.40 28.83 -0.38
CA VAL A 424 7.44 28.08 0.44
C VAL A 424 6.91 28.99 1.54
N TYR A 425 5.60 28.95 1.73
CA TYR A 425 4.88 29.65 2.78
C TYR A 425 4.05 28.66 3.61
N LEU A 426 3.92 28.90 4.91
CA LEU A 426 2.80 28.40 5.69
C LEU A 426 1.63 29.37 5.49
N GLN A 427 0.45 28.88 5.12
CA GLN A 427 -0.76 29.70 5.09
C GLN A 427 -1.48 29.60 6.45
N ASP A 428 -1.32 30.61 7.30
CA ASP A 428 -1.78 30.61 8.69
C ASP A 428 -2.36 31.97 9.13
N PRO A 429 -3.65 32.05 9.52
CA PRO A 429 -4.65 30.98 9.44
C PRO A 429 -5.14 30.79 7.98
N PRO A 430 -5.37 29.54 7.52
CA PRO A 430 -5.76 29.23 6.13
C PRO A 430 -6.93 30.06 5.59
N ASN A 431 -7.97 30.26 6.42
CA ASN A 431 -9.19 30.94 6.00
C ASN A 431 -9.04 32.47 5.87
N ASN A 432 -7.96 33.06 6.40
CA ASN A 432 -7.64 34.47 6.19
C ASN A 432 -6.79 34.69 4.94
N GLY A 433 -6.24 33.63 4.32
CA GLY A 433 -5.31 33.73 3.19
C GLY A 433 -3.90 34.20 3.57
N THR A 434 -3.61 34.39 4.85
CA THR A 434 -2.34 35.00 5.32
C THR A 434 -1.16 34.04 5.17
N LEU A 435 -0.11 34.50 4.51
CA LEU A 435 1.13 33.76 4.27
C LEU A 435 2.23 34.16 5.26
N VAL A 436 2.88 33.15 5.82
CA VAL A 436 4.07 33.25 6.68
C VAL A 436 5.22 32.54 5.98
N GLU A 437 6.26 33.29 5.62
CA GLU A 437 7.40 32.75 4.86
C GLU A 437 8.09 31.59 5.60
N ARG A 438 8.58 30.61 4.84
CA ARG A 438 9.51 29.56 5.31
C ARG A 438 10.89 29.72 4.70
N GLY A 439 10.93 30.02 3.41
CA GLY A 439 12.15 30.38 2.69
C GLY A 439 12.07 30.01 1.21
N ALA A 440 13.17 30.23 0.51
CA ALA A 440 13.26 29.98 -0.92
C ALA A 440 13.51 28.49 -1.23
N LEU A 441 12.95 28.03 -2.36
CA LEU A 441 13.20 26.71 -2.94
C LEU A 441 14.68 26.52 -3.32
N GLY A 442 15.36 27.60 -3.75
CA GLY A 442 16.72 27.54 -4.29
C GLY A 442 16.79 27.10 -5.77
N ILE A 443 15.63 26.94 -6.40
CA ILE A 443 15.42 26.65 -7.82
C ILE A 443 14.35 27.61 -8.37
N ASN A 444 14.41 27.93 -9.66
CA ASN A 444 13.41 28.74 -10.35
C ASN A 444 12.41 27.82 -11.06
N ILE A 445 11.18 27.72 -10.54
CA ILE A 445 10.16 26.79 -11.03
C ILE A 445 9.19 27.47 -12.00
N ASP A 446 8.61 26.69 -12.90
CA ASP A 446 7.48 27.14 -13.69
C ASP A 446 6.14 27.07 -12.92
N GLY A 447 5.13 27.71 -13.51
CA GLY A 447 3.79 27.76 -12.95
C GLY A 447 3.02 26.44 -12.97
N ALA A 448 3.49 25.43 -13.71
CA ALA A 448 2.87 24.13 -13.86
C ALA A 448 3.65 23.09 -13.04
N ASN A 449 3.20 22.88 -11.81
CA ASN A 449 3.84 21.98 -10.85
C ASN A 449 2.80 21.13 -10.11
N GLY A 450 3.27 20.29 -9.20
CA GLY A 450 2.44 19.58 -8.24
C GLY A 450 3.20 19.34 -6.94
N PHE A 451 2.54 19.57 -5.82
CA PHE A 451 3.13 19.56 -4.48
C PHE A 451 2.19 18.79 -3.54
N ASP A 452 2.73 17.85 -2.76
CA ASP A 452 1.97 17.07 -1.78
C ASP A 452 2.91 16.58 -0.65
N ILE A 453 2.36 16.25 0.52
CA ILE A 453 3.06 15.77 1.71
C ILE A 453 2.56 14.38 2.07
N GLY A 454 3.45 13.39 1.98
CA GLY A 454 3.11 12.00 2.31
C GLY A 454 2.52 11.86 3.72
N SER A 455 1.36 11.21 3.81
CA SER A 455 0.56 10.96 5.02
C SER A 455 1.34 10.28 6.16
N MET A 456 2.19 9.31 5.83
CA MET A 456 2.90 8.47 6.80
C MET A 456 4.39 8.83 6.94
N SER A 457 5.06 9.22 5.83
CA SER A 457 6.45 9.70 5.90
C SER A 457 6.59 11.17 6.28
N GLN A 458 5.52 11.96 6.15
CA GLN A 458 5.51 13.42 6.31
C GLN A 458 6.52 14.13 5.38
N LYS A 459 6.93 13.45 4.31
CA LYS A 459 7.89 13.94 3.33
C LYS A 459 7.16 14.77 2.29
N ALA A 460 7.50 16.05 2.21
CA ALA A 460 6.99 16.96 1.20
C ALA A 460 7.69 16.73 -0.15
N TYR A 461 6.93 16.45 -1.19
CA TYR A 461 7.40 16.24 -2.56
C TYR A 461 6.91 17.37 -3.46
N LEU A 462 7.77 17.82 -4.37
CA LEU A 462 7.44 18.78 -5.42
C LEU A 462 7.85 18.19 -6.77
N VAL A 463 6.92 18.11 -7.73
CA VAL A 463 7.22 17.86 -9.15
C VAL A 463 7.13 19.21 -9.86
N ALA A 464 8.25 19.70 -10.38
CA ALA A 464 8.34 21.02 -11.01
C ALA A 464 9.32 21.04 -12.19
N THR A 465 9.10 21.95 -13.14
CA THR A 465 9.99 22.15 -14.29
C THR A 465 10.93 23.32 -14.02
N VAL A 466 12.23 23.09 -14.22
CA VAL A 466 13.26 24.13 -14.15
C VAL A 466 13.89 24.23 -15.54
N GLY A 467 13.59 25.33 -16.25
CA GLY A 467 13.95 25.49 -17.66
C GLY A 467 13.20 24.49 -18.55
N THR A 468 13.90 23.46 -19.04
CA THR A 468 13.34 22.40 -19.89
C THR A 468 13.24 21.04 -19.19
N SER A 469 13.63 20.94 -17.92
CA SER A 469 13.78 19.68 -17.21
C SER A 469 12.80 19.60 -16.03
N THR A 470 11.89 18.62 -16.06
CA THR A 470 11.03 18.31 -14.91
C THR A 470 11.74 17.33 -13.98
N ASN A 471 11.68 17.58 -12.68
CA ASN A 471 12.26 16.70 -11.66
C ASN A 471 11.30 16.55 -10.47
N ILE A 472 11.46 15.46 -9.72
CA ILE A 472 10.91 15.31 -8.38
C ILE A 472 11.94 15.87 -7.39
N TYR A 473 11.48 16.73 -6.49
CA TYR A 473 12.23 17.31 -5.39
C TYR A 473 11.61 16.89 -4.05
N THR A 474 12.41 16.90 -2.99
CA THR A 474 11.93 16.90 -1.61
C THR A 474 12.05 18.31 -1.03
N ILE A 475 11.01 18.80 -0.38
CA ILE A 475 10.97 20.15 0.19
C ILE A 475 11.17 20.11 1.71
N ASN A 476 12.08 20.93 2.23
CA ASN A 476 12.17 21.16 3.67
C ASN A 476 11.09 22.19 4.08
N THR A 477 10.01 21.74 4.71
CA THR A 477 8.89 22.60 5.10
C THR A 477 9.22 23.64 6.19
N THR A 478 10.39 23.54 6.84
CA THR A 478 10.88 24.54 7.80
C THR A 478 11.64 25.66 7.09
N THR A 479 12.48 25.35 6.10
CA THR A 479 13.41 26.31 5.45
C THR A 479 13.04 26.68 4.01
N GLY A 480 12.05 26.02 3.43
CA GLY A 480 11.65 26.13 2.02
C GLY A 480 12.56 25.40 1.03
N ALA A 481 13.77 25.00 1.42
CA ALA A 481 14.79 24.48 0.49
C ALA A 481 14.36 23.20 -0.23
N ALA A 482 14.58 23.15 -1.55
CA ALA A 482 14.33 22.00 -2.40
C ALA A 482 15.62 21.18 -2.63
N THR A 483 15.52 19.85 -2.48
CA THR A 483 16.59 18.90 -2.84
C THR A 483 16.10 18.01 -3.97
N SER A 484 16.84 17.94 -5.09
CA SER A 484 16.48 17.05 -6.21
C SER A 484 16.56 15.58 -5.79
N LEU A 485 15.52 14.81 -6.13
CA LEU A 485 15.41 13.37 -5.85
C LEU A 485 15.65 12.54 -7.12
N SER A 486 14.98 12.91 -8.22
CA SER A 486 15.01 12.16 -9.48
C SER A 486 14.50 13.01 -10.65
N SER A 487 14.93 12.70 -11.88
CA SER A 487 14.33 13.29 -13.09
C SER A 487 12.94 12.71 -13.34
N TYR A 488 12.04 13.50 -13.91
CA TYR A 488 10.68 13.09 -14.25
C TYR A 488 10.38 13.44 -15.72
N PRO A 489 9.77 12.54 -16.52
CA PRO A 489 9.74 12.71 -17.97
C PRO A 489 8.72 13.75 -18.48
N ASN A 490 7.69 14.10 -17.68
CA ASN A 490 6.54 14.87 -18.13
C ASN A 490 6.29 16.09 -17.24
N ALA A 491 6.08 17.29 -17.79
CA ALA A 491 5.55 18.41 -16.99
C ALA A 491 4.12 18.12 -16.52
N VAL A 492 3.76 18.59 -15.31
CA VAL A 492 2.52 18.22 -14.59
C VAL A 492 1.69 19.42 -14.15
N ARG A 493 0.40 19.21 -13.86
CA ARG A 493 -0.55 20.23 -13.36
C ARG A 493 -1.33 19.78 -12.12
N GLY A 494 -0.77 18.86 -11.37
CA GLY A 494 -1.39 18.22 -10.21
C GLY A 494 -0.61 16.95 -9.85
N PHE A 495 -0.49 16.67 -8.55
CA PHE A 495 0.31 15.58 -8.00
C PHE A 495 -0.25 15.16 -6.65
N ALA A 496 -0.26 13.87 -6.35
CA ALA A 496 -0.69 13.32 -5.06
C ALA A 496 0.05 12.01 -4.74
N VAL A 497 0.42 11.79 -3.49
CA VAL A 497 1.11 10.61 -2.96
C VAL A 497 0.06 9.66 -2.36
N GLY A 498 0.28 8.34 -2.49
CA GLY A 498 -0.58 7.36 -1.85
C GLY A 498 -0.59 7.51 -0.33
N LEU A 499 -1.78 7.49 0.28
CA LEU A 499 -2.03 7.73 1.71
C LEU A 499 -1.28 6.82 2.70
N GLY A 500 -0.70 5.72 2.24
CA GLY A 500 0.14 4.81 3.05
C GLY A 500 1.61 5.22 3.17
N PHE A 501 2.05 6.28 2.48
CA PHE A 501 3.46 6.65 2.31
C PHE A 501 3.82 8.03 2.85
#